data_AF-A0A379APA2-F1
#
_entry.id   AF-A0A379APA2-F1
#
_cell.length_a   1.000
_cell.length_b   1.000
_cell.length_c   1.000
_cell.angle_alpha   90.00
_cell.angle_beta   90.00
_cell.angle_gamma   90.00
#
_symmetry.space_group_name_H-M   'P 1'
#
loop_
_entity.id
_entity.type
_entity.pdbx_description
1 polymer ?
#
loop_
_entity_poly.entity_id
_entity_poly.type
_entity_poly.pdbx_seq_one_letter_code
_entity_poly.pdbx_strand_id
1 'polypeptide(L)'
;MTPQNLQRYWQGDLAREALFWHVQRALSDSKAQGIQVGFDCRVLYQRAQCSINLDGRNENLAQNMNLVARELANVRDKGLPQEEFDALMAQKLLELNKLFTTYARTDTDVLMSQRLRSQQNAVVDIAPEQYQKLRQTFLAGLTREQLNQELRQQLTQELMMVLIQPEGEAETNVKSLQNNWDKVMAPPAAPATSNEASPPDSNVKDVPPAA
;
A
#
# COMPACT_ATOMS: atom_id res chain seq x y z
N MET A 1 -0.37 -24.28 -0.39
CA MET A 1 -0.30 -22.99 -1.13
C MET A 1 0.33 -23.27 -2.49
N THR A 2 -0.28 -22.85 -3.60
CA THR A 2 0.31 -23.04 -4.94
C THR A 2 1.44 -22.03 -5.18
N PRO A 3 2.38 -22.26 -6.11
CA PRO A 3 3.44 -21.29 -6.45
C PRO A 3 2.90 -19.90 -6.83
N GLN A 4 1.74 -19.83 -7.50
CA GLN A 4 1.07 -18.57 -7.83
C GLN A 4 0.56 -17.83 -6.58
N ASN A 5 0.04 -18.55 -5.58
CA ASN A 5 -0.40 -17.94 -4.32
C ASN A 5 0.79 -17.35 -3.55
N LEU A 6 1.96 -17.98 -3.61
CA LEU A 6 3.18 -17.46 -2.98
C LEU A 6 3.67 -16.17 -3.65
N GLN A 7 3.64 -16.11 -4.98
CA GLN A 7 4.00 -14.90 -5.72
C GLN A 7 3.07 -13.73 -5.38
N ARG A 8 1.75 -13.95 -5.37
CA ARG A 8 0.78 -12.92 -4.96
C ARG A 8 1.02 -12.44 -3.53
N TYR A 9 1.26 -13.36 -2.60
CA TYR A 9 1.58 -13.02 -1.22
C TYR A 9 2.82 -12.12 -1.13
N TRP A 10 3.90 -12.49 -1.82
CA TRP A 10 5.14 -11.70 -1.87
C TRP A 10 4.99 -10.36 -2.54
N GLN A 11 4.19 -10.27 -3.61
CA GLN A 11 3.90 -9.01 -4.28
C GLN A 11 3.14 -8.07 -3.34
N GLY A 12 2.11 -8.60 -2.66
CA GLY A 12 1.35 -7.81 -1.68
C GLY A 12 2.21 -7.34 -0.52
N ASP A 13 3.12 -8.19 -0.02
CA ASP A 13 4.04 -7.85 1.05
C ASP A 13 5.06 -6.78 0.65
N LEU A 14 5.64 -6.93 -0.53
CA LEU A 14 6.59 -5.94 -1.05
C LEU A 14 5.90 -4.60 -1.36
N ALA A 15 4.66 -4.61 -1.82
CA ALA A 15 3.88 -3.38 -2.02
C ALA A 15 3.68 -2.62 -0.70
N ARG A 16 3.34 -3.31 0.38
CA ARG A 16 3.18 -2.71 1.71
C ARG A 16 4.48 -2.12 2.24
N GLU A 17 5.58 -2.85 2.09
CA GLU A 17 6.90 -2.36 2.49
C GLU A 17 7.31 -1.14 1.66
N ALA A 18 7.10 -1.18 0.35
CA ALA A 18 7.43 -0.06 -0.53
C ALA A 18 6.61 1.19 -0.21
N LEU A 19 5.32 1.01 0.10
CA LEU A 19 4.43 2.08 0.54
C LEU A 19 4.93 2.72 1.83
N PHE A 20 5.30 1.91 2.82
CA PHE A 20 5.84 2.40 4.09
C PHE A 20 7.15 3.16 3.87
N TRP A 21 8.06 2.59 3.09
CA TRP A 21 9.34 3.22 2.79
C TRP A 21 9.17 4.58 2.09
N HIS A 22 8.25 4.67 1.12
CA HIS A 22 7.90 5.91 0.45
C HIS A 22 7.37 6.97 1.42
N VAL A 23 6.38 6.62 2.24
CA VAL A 23 5.78 7.53 3.24
C VAL A 23 6.82 7.99 4.25
N GLN A 24 7.67 7.07 4.75
CA GLN A 24 8.71 7.40 5.71
C GLN A 24 9.73 8.41 5.14
N ARG A 25 10.12 8.24 3.87
CA ARG A 25 11.01 9.16 3.15
C ARG A 25 10.37 10.53 2.97
N ALA A 26 9.15 10.58 2.45
CA ALA A 26 8.41 11.83 2.24
C ALA A 26 8.22 12.63 3.54
N LEU A 27 7.93 11.94 4.64
CA LEU A 27 7.79 12.58 5.96
C LEU A 27 9.11 13.11 6.50
N SER A 28 10.20 12.37 6.32
CA SER A 28 11.56 12.80 6.71
C SER A 28 11.97 14.07 5.97
N ASP A 29 11.63 14.18 4.68
CA ASP A 29 11.94 15.35 3.85
C ASP A 29 11.05 16.57 4.16
N SER A 30 9.81 16.34 4.60
CA SER A 30 8.80 17.38 4.81
C SER A 30 9.02 18.32 6.01
N LYS A 31 10.10 18.13 6.79
CA LYS A 31 10.36 18.80 8.09
C LYS A 31 9.18 18.72 9.07
N ALA A 32 8.32 17.71 8.96
CA ALA A 32 7.19 17.56 9.86
C ALA A 32 7.68 17.26 11.28
N GLN A 33 7.72 18.30 12.12
CA GLN A 33 8.30 18.22 13.45
C GLN A 33 7.37 17.41 14.37
N GLY A 34 7.90 16.33 14.94
CA GLY A 34 7.23 15.56 15.99
C GLY A 34 6.19 14.53 15.51
N ILE A 35 6.31 14.04 14.28
CA ILE A 35 5.56 12.85 13.81
C ILE A 35 6.47 11.63 13.88
N GLN A 36 5.99 10.59 14.53
CA GLN A 36 6.53 9.24 14.37
C GLN A 36 5.53 8.40 13.58
N VAL A 37 6.01 7.73 12.54
CA VAL A 37 5.18 6.82 11.73
C VAL A 37 5.66 5.40 11.93
N GLY A 38 4.73 4.56 12.39
CA GLY A 38 4.91 3.13 12.52
C GLY A 38 4.15 2.38 11.45
N PHE A 39 4.65 1.22 11.06
CA PHE A 39 3.93 0.27 10.24
C PHE A 39 3.99 -1.10 10.88
N ASP A 40 2.83 -1.68 11.16
CA ASP A 40 2.70 -3.00 11.74
C ASP A 40 1.84 -3.86 10.83
N CYS A 41 2.36 -5.01 10.41
CA CYS A 41 1.60 -6.05 9.73
C CYS A 41 1.68 -7.33 10.54
N ARG A 42 0.52 -7.83 10.95
CA ARG A 42 0.41 -9.06 11.74
C ARG A 42 -0.67 -9.97 11.18
N VAL A 43 -0.40 -11.27 11.27
CA VAL A 43 -1.40 -12.31 11.03
C VAL A 43 -1.84 -12.84 12.38
N LEU A 44 -3.11 -12.59 12.73
CA LEU A 44 -3.74 -13.06 13.94
C LEU A 44 -5.07 -13.72 13.58
N TYR A 45 -5.30 -14.93 14.08
CA TYR A 45 -6.54 -15.67 13.83
C TYR A 45 -6.89 -15.79 12.33
N GLN A 46 -5.89 -16.09 11.50
CA GLN A 46 -6.01 -16.20 10.04
C GLN A 46 -6.41 -14.88 9.32
N ARG A 47 -6.34 -13.73 10.01
CA ARG A 47 -6.57 -12.41 9.44
C ARG A 47 -5.26 -11.66 9.37
N ALA A 48 -4.92 -11.18 8.17
CA ALA A 48 -3.84 -10.22 8.00
C ALA A 48 -4.37 -8.82 8.31
N GLN A 49 -3.78 -8.15 9.28
CA GLN A 49 -4.04 -6.75 9.59
C GLN A 49 -2.75 -5.98 9.41
N CYS A 50 -2.81 -4.91 8.62
CA CYS A 50 -1.74 -3.95 8.49
C CYS A 50 -2.24 -2.57 8.88
N SER A 51 -1.46 -1.83 9.67
CA SER A 51 -1.81 -0.49 10.15
C SER A 51 -0.64 0.46 9.95
N ILE A 52 -0.95 1.66 9.48
CA ILE A 52 -0.05 2.82 9.52
C ILE A 52 -0.43 3.60 10.78
N ASN A 53 0.50 3.68 11.73
CA ASN A 53 0.31 4.39 12.99
C ASN A 53 0.97 5.77 12.87
N LEU A 54 0.23 6.82 13.25
CA LEU A 54 0.70 8.20 13.23
C LEU A 54 0.68 8.73 14.65
N ASP A 55 1.85 8.81 15.27
CA ASP A 55 2.03 9.30 16.62
C ASP A 55 2.49 10.76 16.58
N GLY A 56 1.79 11.64 17.30
CA GLY A 56 2.11 13.06 17.34
C GLY A 56 1.17 13.86 18.24
N ARG A 57 1.43 15.16 18.36
CA ARG A 57 0.56 16.06 19.14
C ARG A 57 -0.78 16.28 18.45
N ASN A 58 -1.86 16.36 19.22
CA ASN A 58 -3.22 16.55 18.71
C ASN A 58 -3.35 17.80 17.82
N GLU A 59 -2.66 18.89 18.17
CA GLU A 59 -2.62 20.16 17.40
C GLU A 59 -2.19 19.96 15.93
N ASN A 60 -1.28 19.02 15.67
CA ASN A 60 -0.73 18.77 14.34
C ASN A 60 -1.38 17.56 13.65
N LEU A 61 -2.21 16.78 14.36
CA LEU A 61 -2.74 15.50 13.89
C LEU A 61 -3.43 15.62 12.52
N ALA A 62 -4.32 16.60 12.35
CA ALA A 62 -5.04 16.80 11.09
C ALA A 62 -4.11 17.16 9.92
N GLN A 63 -3.08 17.99 10.16
CA GLN A 63 -2.10 18.35 9.14
C GLN A 63 -1.26 17.12 8.74
N ASN A 64 -0.81 16.36 9.72
CA ASN A 64 0.03 15.18 9.57
C ASN A 64 -0.70 14.07 8.82
N MET A 65 -1.94 13.80 9.21
CA MET A 65 -2.81 12.84 8.54
C MET A 65 -3.07 13.26 7.08
N ASN A 66 -3.29 14.55 6.81
CA ASN A 66 -3.45 15.05 5.44
C ASN A 66 -2.18 14.95 4.59
N LEU A 67 -1.00 15.01 5.21
CA LEU A 67 0.27 14.78 4.52
C LEU A 67 0.39 13.32 4.10
N VAL A 68 0.15 12.40 5.04
CA VAL A 68 0.17 10.95 4.76
C VAL A 68 -0.88 10.59 3.71
N ALA A 69 -2.13 11.06 3.85
CA ALA A 69 -3.18 10.83 2.87
C ALA A 69 -2.79 11.29 1.46
N ARG A 70 -2.09 12.43 1.34
CA ARG A 70 -1.60 12.93 0.05
C ARG A 70 -0.53 12.02 -0.56
N GLU A 71 0.41 11.53 0.23
CA GLU A 71 1.42 10.60 -0.28
C GLU A 71 0.81 9.25 -0.66
N LEU A 72 -0.13 8.73 0.13
CA LEU A 72 -0.87 7.52 -0.25
C LEU A 72 -1.68 7.72 -1.54
N ALA A 73 -2.35 8.87 -1.70
CA ALA A 73 -3.05 9.19 -2.94
C ALA A 73 -2.09 9.30 -4.14
N ASN A 74 -0.92 9.94 -3.96
CA ASN A 74 0.11 10.02 -4.98
C ASN A 74 0.57 8.63 -5.44
N VAL A 75 0.87 7.72 -4.50
CA VAL A 75 1.27 6.35 -4.83
C VAL A 75 0.13 5.56 -5.48
N ARG A 76 -1.12 5.75 -5.02
CA ARG A 76 -2.28 5.10 -5.66
C ARG A 76 -2.44 5.50 -7.12
N ASP A 77 -2.27 6.80 -7.41
CA ASP A 77 -2.59 7.36 -8.72
C ASP A 77 -1.42 7.28 -9.71
N LYS A 78 -0.19 7.45 -9.23
CA LYS A 78 1.02 7.51 -10.06
C LYS A 78 1.94 6.29 -9.89
N GLY A 79 1.76 5.53 -8.81
CA GLY A 79 2.68 4.47 -8.42
C GLY A 79 3.99 5.00 -7.84
N LEU A 80 4.92 4.10 -7.58
CA LEU A 80 6.26 4.45 -7.11
C LEU A 80 7.11 5.07 -8.23
N PRO A 81 7.97 6.06 -7.90
CA PRO A 81 9.03 6.51 -8.77
C PRO A 81 9.95 5.37 -9.22
N GLN A 82 10.56 5.49 -10.41
CA GLN A 82 11.50 4.48 -10.91
C GLN A 82 12.70 4.31 -9.99
N GLU A 83 13.29 5.41 -9.53
CA GLU A 83 14.42 5.41 -8.60
C GLU A 83 14.10 4.65 -7.30
N GLU A 84 12.90 4.87 -6.76
CA GLU A 84 12.44 4.20 -5.55
C GLU A 84 12.24 2.69 -5.75
N PHE A 85 11.67 2.30 -6.89
CA PHE A 85 11.56 0.90 -7.26
C PHE A 85 12.94 0.24 -7.38
N ASP A 86 13.88 0.87 -8.10
CA ASP A 86 15.21 0.32 -8.32
C ASP A 86 15.99 0.20 -7.00
N ALA A 87 15.88 1.19 -6.12
CA ALA A 87 16.48 1.16 -4.79
C ALA A 87 15.90 0.03 -3.91
N LEU A 88 14.58 -0.13 -3.90
CA LEU A 88 13.91 -1.23 -3.20
C LEU A 88 14.38 -2.59 -3.72
N MET A 89 14.45 -2.76 -5.05
CA MET A 89 14.89 -4.01 -5.66
C MET A 89 16.36 -4.32 -5.33
N ALA A 90 17.24 -3.32 -5.38
CA ALA A 90 18.64 -3.47 -4.99
C ALA A 90 18.77 -3.89 -3.52
N GLN A 91 18.00 -3.27 -2.61
CA GLN A 91 17.98 -3.65 -1.21
C GLN A 91 17.50 -5.10 -1.02
N LYS A 92 16.39 -5.50 -1.65
CA LYS A 92 15.85 -6.86 -1.52
C LYS A 92 16.77 -7.93 -2.08
N LEU A 93 17.49 -7.63 -3.16
CA LEU A 93 18.52 -8.52 -3.70
C LEU A 93 19.71 -8.65 -2.74
N LEU A 94 20.15 -7.55 -2.13
CA LEU A 94 21.21 -7.57 -1.13
C LEU A 94 20.81 -8.38 0.11
N GLU A 95 19.60 -8.22 0.61
CA GLU A 95 19.03 -9.01 1.71
C GLU A 95 19.00 -10.50 1.36
N LEU A 96 18.54 -10.85 0.16
CA LEU A 96 18.49 -12.24 -0.32
C LEU A 96 19.88 -12.87 -0.42
N ASN A 97 20.88 -12.11 -0.87
CA ASN A 97 22.27 -12.59 -0.93
C ASN A 97 22.87 -12.83 0.45
N LYS A 98 22.36 -12.15 1.48
CA LYS A 98 22.79 -12.32 2.87
C LYS A 98 22.00 -13.41 3.62
N LEU A 99 21.01 -14.04 2.98
CA LEU A 99 20.08 -15.00 3.62
C LEU A 99 20.80 -16.04 4.50
N PHE A 100 21.78 -16.76 3.94
CA PHE A 100 22.48 -17.82 4.68
C PHE A 100 23.38 -17.29 5.79
N THR A 101 24.01 -16.13 5.59
CA THR A 101 24.81 -15.47 6.63
C THR A 101 23.94 -15.01 7.79
N THR A 102 22.74 -14.49 7.51
CA THR A 102 21.75 -14.12 8.51
C THR A 102 21.24 -15.36 9.24
N TYR A 103 20.87 -16.41 8.49
CA TYR A 103 20.39 -17.68 9.05
C TYR A 103 21.41 -18.31 10.01
N ALA A 104 22.68 -18.37 9.60
CA ALA A 104 23.76 -18.93 10.43
C ALA A 104 24.03 -18.15 11.73
N ARG A 105 23.59 -16.89 11.81
CA ARG A 105 23.73 -16.02 12.98
C ARG A 105 22.41 -15.80 13.73
N THR A 106 21.33 -16.45 13.31
CA THR A 106 20.02 -16.30 13.94
C THR A 106 19.95 -17.20 15.16
N ASP A 107 19.62 -16.62 16.31
CA ASP A 107 19.47 -17.37 17.56
C ASP A 107 18.34 -18.41 17.46
N THR A 108 18.48 -19.48 18.23
CA THR A 108 17.55 -20.62 18.16
C THR A 108 16.14 -20.23 18.60
N ASP A 109 16.00 -19.33 19.57
CA ASP A 109 14.70 -18.82 20.02
C ASP A 109 13.98 -18.05 18.91
N VAL A 110 14.70 -17.26 18.11
CA VAL A 110 14.16 -16.57 16.94
C VAL A 110 13.67 -17.59 15.92
N LEU A 111 14.47 -18.61 15.59
CA LEU A 111 14.07 -19.69 14.67
C LEU A 111 12.86 -20.47 15.18
N MET A 112 12.81 -20.80 16.48
CA MET A 112 11.67 -21.46 17.11
C MET A 112 10.41 -20.59 17.05
N SER A 113 10.54 -19.28 17.30
CA SER A 113 9.41 -18.35 17.21
C SER A 113 8.87 -18.23 15.79
N GLN A 114 9.75 -18.20 14.77
CA GLN A 114 9.37 -18.19 13.36
C GLN A 114 8.64 -19.47 12.98
N ARG A 115 9.15 -20.62 13.42
CA ARG A 115 8.52 -21.93 13.19
C ARG A 115 7.14 -22.01 13.83
N LEU A 116 7.00 -21.53 15.07
CA LEU A 116 5.72 -21.51 15.77
C LEU A 116 4.71 -20.62 15.05
N ARG A 117 5.10 -19.40 14.64
CA ARG A 117 4.23 -18.52 13.84
C ARG A 117 3.82 -19.14 12.52
N SER A 118 4.73 -19.84 11.84
CA SER A 118 4.43 -20.58 10.61
C SER A 118 3.36 -21.65 10.83
N GLN A 119 3.48 -22.45 11.90
CA GLN A 119 2.51 -23.49 12.25
C GLN A 119 1.16 -22.91 12.69
N GLN A 120 1.16 -21.88 13.53
CA GLN A 120 -0.07 -21.26 14.07
C GLN A 120 -0.87 -20.53 12.99
N ASN A 121 -0.19 -19.83 12.08
CA ASN A 121 -0.82 -19.02 11.05
C ASN A 121 -0.92 -19.73 9.68
N ALA A 122 -0.56 -21.02 9.62
CA ALA A 122 -0.48 -21.79 8.38
C ALA A 122 0.35 -21.08 7.28
N VAL A 123 1.37 -20.32 7.68
CA VAL A 123 2.34 -19.71 6.76
C VAL A 123 3.33 -20.79 6.36
N VAL A 124 3.51 -21.00 5.05
CA VAL A 124 4.31 -22.11 4.52
C VAL A 124 5.76 -22.00 4.99
N ASP A 125 6.28 -23.10 5.53
CA ASP A 125 7.69 -23.28 5.82
C ASP A 125 8.39 -23.85 4.57
N ILE A 126 9.38 -23.12 4.06
CA ILE A 126 10.11 -23.43 2.82
C ILE A 126 11.59 -23.55 3.19
N ALA A 127 12.25 -24.61 2.73
CA ALA A 127 13.70 -24.77 2.95
C ALA A 127 14.48 -23.54 2.43
N PRO A 128 15.53 -23.07 3.13
CA PRO A 128 16.24 -21.85 2.78
C PRO A 128 16.76 -21.80 1.33
N GLU A 129 17.25 -22.92 0.78
CA GLU A 129 17.73 -23.04 -0.60
C GLU A 129 16.60 -22.87 -1.61
N GLN A 130 15.46 -23.50 -1.33
CA GLN A 130 14.27 -23.38 -2.16
C GLN A 130 13.69 -21.97 -2.08
N TYR A 131 13.65 -21.37 -0.89
CA TYR A 131 13.24 -19.98 -0.69
C TYR A 131 14.15 -19.05 -1.50
N GLN A 132 15.47 -19.22 -1.43
CA GLN A 132 16.42 -18.39 -2.17
C GLN A 132 16.12 -18.41 -3.67
N LYS A 133 15.99 -19.60 -4.25
CA LYS A 133 15.71 -19.76 -5.69
C LYS A 133 14.38 -19.13 -6.09
N LEU A 134 13.31 -19.41 -5.35
CA LEU A 134 11.98 -18.88 -5.64
C LEU A 134 11.92 -17.36 -5.49
N ARG A 135 12.53 -16.81 -4.44
CA ARG A 135 12.58 -15.38 -4.17
C ARG A 135 13.44 -14.66 -5.22
N GLN A 136 14.53 -15.26 -5.67
CA GLN A 136 15.36 -14.72 -6.74
C GLN A 136 14.59 -14.66 -8.07
N THR A 137 13.87 -15.73 -8.43
CA THR A 137 13.01 -15.74 -9.62
C THR A 137 11.89 -14.70 -9.51
N PHE A 138 11.28 -14.56 -8.34
CA PHE A 138 10.27 -13.52 -8.09
C PHE A 138 10.83 -12.11 -8.28
N LEU A 139 11.97 -11.79 -7.63
CA LEU A 139 12.58 -10.46 -7.73
C LEU A 139 13.03 -10.14 -9.16
N ALA A 140 13.56 -11.13 -9.89
CA ALA A 140 13.98 -10.92 -11.28
C ALA A 140 12.80 -10.71 -12.25
N GLY A 141 11.63 -11.27 -11.94
CA GLY A 141 10.43 -11.16 -12.79
C GLY A 141 9.48 -10.02 -12.42
N LEU A 142 9.67 -9.39 -11.25
CA LEU A 142 8.81 -8.32 -10.79
C LEU A 142 9.08 -7.03 -11.57
N THR A 143 8.04 -6.43 -12.13
CA THR A 143 8.11 -5.12 -12.78
C THR A 143 7.52 -4.02 -11.89
N ARG A 144 7.96 -2.77 -12.12
CA ARG A 144 7.38 -1.60 -11.46
C ARG A 144 5.87 -1.51 -11.69
N GLU A 145 5.40 -1.86 -12.88
CA GLU A 145 3.97 -1.83 -13.23
C GLU A 145 3.17 -2.83 -12.40
N GLN A 146 3.67 -4.05 -12.23
CA GLN A 146 3.04 -5.06 -11.37
C GLN A 146 2.96 -4.60 -9.91
N LEU A 147 4.05 -4.02 -9.40
CA LEU A 147 4.07 -3.49 -8.03
C LEU A 147 3.09 -2.32 -7.87
N ASN A 148 3.05 -1.40 -8.84
CA ASN A 148 2.15 -0.25 -8.84
C ASN A 148 0.68 -0.67 -8.94
N GLN A 149 0.38 -1.73 -9.69
CA GLN A 149 -0.97 -2.30 -9.75
C GLN A 149 -1.41 -2.85 -8.39
N GLU A 150 -0.52 -3.57 -7.70
CA GLU A 150 -0.79 -4.10 -6.36
C GLU A 150 -0.97 -2.96 -5.35
N LEU A 151 -0.08 -1.95 -5.36
CA LEU A 151 -0.21 -0.75 -4.53
C LEU A 151 -1.56 -0.07 -4.71
N ARG A 152 -1.97 0.14 -5.97
CA ARG A 152 -3.27 0.75 -6.28
C ARG A 152 -4.42 -0.10 -5.75
N GLN A 153 -4.36 -1.43 -5.89
CA GLN A 153 -5.39 -2.33 -5.35
C GLN A 153 -5.47 -2.24 -3.83
N GLN A 154 -4.34 -2.22 -3.13
CA GLN A 154 -4.31 -2.09 -1.67
C GLN A 154 -4.85 -0.74 -1.19
N LEU A 155 -4.47 0.35 -1.87
CA LEU A 155 -4.87 1.72 -1.52
C LEU A 155 -6.29 2.10 -1.93
N THR A 156 -6.95 1.26 -2.73
CA THR A 156 -8.36 1.43 -3.10
C THR A 156 -9.31 0.73 -2.11
N GLN A 157 -8.77 -0.12 -1.23
CA GLN A 157 -9.58 -0.75 -0.18
C GLN A 157 -9.99 0.28 0.87
N GLU A 158 -11.18 0.10 1.41
CA GLU A 158 -11.66 0.90 2.53
C GLU A 158 -10.77 0.65 3.75
N LEU A 159 -10.33 1.74 4.38
CA LEU A 159 -9.44 1.73 5.51
C LEU A 159 -10.19 2.17 6.77
N MET A 160 -9.88 1.51 7.88
CA MET A 160 -10.45 1.85 9.18
C MET A 160 -9.58 2.91 9.87
N MET A 161 -10.18 4.04 10.24
CA MET A 161 -9.53 5.04 11.06
C MET A 161 -9.76 4.74 12.55
N VAL A 162 -8.68 4.63 13.31
CA VAL A 162 -8.72 4.47 14.77
C VAL A 162 -7.93 5.62 15.39
N LEU A 163 -8.57 6.39 16.25
CA LEU A 163 -7.92 7.46 17.01
C LEU A 163 -7.78 7.03 18.47
N ILE A 164 -6.56 7.11 19.00
CA ILE A 164 -6.26 6.88 20.41
C ILE A 164 -5.78 8.21 20.99
N GLN A 165 -6.45 8.72 22.01
CA GLN A 165 -6.09 9.98 22.68
C GLN A 165 -5.75 9.72 24.16
N PRO A 166 -4.74 10.40 24.72
CA PRO A 166 -4.48 10.39 26.16
C PRO A 166 -5.66 10.94 26.97
N GLU A 167 -5.79 10.48 28.21
CA GLU A 167 -6.79 11.00 29.15
C GLU A 167 -6.52 12.49 29.45
N GLY A 168 -7.57 13.31 29.44
CA GLY A 168 -7.50 14.74 29.72
C GLY A 168 -7.29 15.66 28.51
N GLU A 169 -7.04 15.12 27.31
CA GLU A 169 -7.07 15.90 26.08
C GLU A 169 -8.50 16.22 25.61
N ALA A 170 -8.67 17.32 24.87
CA ALA A 170 -9.93 17.62 24.23
C ALA A 170 -10.27 16.55 23.18
N GLU A 171 -11.52 16.07 23.20
CA GLU A 171 -12.01 15.06 22.26
C GLU A 171 -11.93 15.58 20.81
N THR A 172 -11.21 14.86 19.97
CA THR A 172 -11.06 15.21 18.56
C THR A 172 -12.18 14.60 17.74
N ASN A 173 -12.78 15.41 16.86
CA ASN A 173 -13.85 14.96 15.99
C ASN A 173 -13.31 14.02 14.89
N VAL A 174 -13.39 12.71 15.14
CA VAL A 174 -12.95 11.66 14.20
C VAL A 174 -13.68 11.73 12.85
N LYS A 175 -14.96 12.12 12.83
CA LYS A 175 -15.72 12.27 11.57
C LYS A 175 -15.14 13.38 10.70
N SER A 176 -14.68 14.48 11.31
CA SER A 176 -14.01 15.53 10.55
C SER A 176 -12.68 15.07 9.98
N LEU A 177 -11.92 14.24 10.73
CA LEU A 177 -10.69 13.65 10.24
C LEU A 177 -10.97 12.70 9.07
N GLN A 178 -11.97 11.82 9.21
CA GLN A 178 -12.40 10.92 8.15
C GLN A 178 -12.85 11.67 6.89
N ASN A 179 -13.68 12.71 7.01
CA ASN A 179 -14.10 13.51 5.86
C ASN A 179 -12.93 14.17 5.12
N ASN A 180 -11.93 14.66 5.86
CA ASN A 180 -10.72 15.23 5.26
C ASN A 180 -9.90 14.15 4.54
N TRP A 181 -9.78 12.98 5.16
CA TRP A 181 -9.14 11.81 4.56
C TRP A 181 -9.81 11.40 3.25
N ASP A 182 -11.13 11.20 3.28
CA ASP A 182 -11.92 10.76 2.13
C ASP A 182 -11.86 11.75 0.98
N LYS A 183 -11.79 13.05 1.29
CA LYS A 183 -11.61 14.10 0.26
C LYS A 183 -10.28 13.98 -0.47
N VAL A 184 -9.20 13.63 0.24
CA VAL A 184 -7.86 13.45 -0.35
C VAL A 184 -7.75 12.11 -1.06
N MET A 185 -8.31 11.06 -0.45
CA MET A 185 -8.29 9.69 -0.96
C MET A 185 -9.47 9.39 -1.90
N ALA A 186 -10.24 10.38 -2.35
CA ALA A 186 -11.20 10.19 -3.42
C ALA A 186 -10.45 9.76 -4.71
N PRO A 187 -10.96 8.77 -5.47
CA PRO A 187 -10.38 8.44 -6.76
C PRO A 187 -10.39 9.68 -7.68
N PRO A 188 -9.34 9.92 -8.48
CA PRO A 188 -9.39 11.00 -9.45
C PRO A 188 -10.57 10.79 -10.39
N ALA A 189 -11.30 11.87 -10.70
CA ALA A 189 -12.41 11.82 -11.64
C ALA A 189 -11.92 11.20 -12.96
N ALA A 190 -12.64 10.19 -13.45
CA ALA A 190 -12.32 9.58 -14.74
C ALA A 190 -12.27 10.69 -15.80
N PRO A 191 -11.26 10.70 -16.70
CA PRO A 191 -11.25 11.66 -17.79
C PRO A 191 -12.56 11.51 -18.56
N ALA A 192 -13.31 12.61 -18.70
CA ALA A 192 -14.54 12.62 -19.45
C ALA A 192 -14.22 12.13 -20.86
N THR A 193 -14.68 10.93 -21.21
CA THR A 193 -14.74 10.50 -22.60
C THR A 193 -15.70 11.44 -23.29
N SER A 194 -15.17 12.42 -24.03
CA SER A 194 -15.90 13.21 -24.99
C SER A 194 -16.34 12.28 -26.14
N ASN A 195 -17.36 11.47 -25.89
CA ASN A 195 -18.18 10.90 -26.95
C ASN A 195 -19.23 11.95 -27.31
N GLU A 196 -18.79 12.98 -28.04
CA GLU A 196 -19.68 13.81 -28.82
C GLU A 196 -20.04 13.02 -30.08
N ALA A 197 -20.90 12.04 -29.92
CA ALA A 197 -21.63 11.45 -31.04
C ALA A 197 -22.79 12.40 -31.33
N SER A 198 -22.60 13.30 -32.30
CA SER A 198 -23.69 14.09 -32.87
C SER A 198 -24.84 13.17 -33.30
N PRO A 199 -26.09 13.46 -32.91
CA PRO A 199 -27.24 12.71 -33.40
C PRO A 199 -27.44 12.97 -34.90
N PRO A 200 -27.87 11.97 -35.69
CA PRO A 200 -28.18 12.18 -37.10
C PRO A 200 -29.38 13.11 -37.26
N ASP A 201 -29.21 14.12 -38.12
CA ASP A 201 -30.25 15.05 -38.59
C ASP A 201 -31.49 14.29 -39.08
N SER A 202 -32.58 14.34 -38.31
CA SER A 202 -33.92 14.00 -38.78
C SER A 202 -34.67 15.30 -39.07
N ASN A 203 -34.44 15.87 -40.25
CA ASN A 203 -35.17 17.02 -40.77
C ASN A 203 -35.73 16.69 -42.17
N VAL A 204 -36.67 15.73 -42.21
CA VAL A 204 -37.57 15.57 -43.36
C VAL A 204 -38.77 16.47 -43.10
N LYS A 205 -38.77 17.64 -43.74
CA LYS A 205 -39.93 18.54 -43.81
C LYS A 205 -40.95 17.95 -44.77
N ASP A 206 -42.08 17.52 -44.23
CA ASP A 206 -43.30 17.25 -44.99
C ASP A 206 -43.78 18.53 -45.71
N VAL A 207 -44.04 18.37 -47.01
CA VAL A 207 -44.65 19.36 -47.90
C VAL A 207 -46.18 19.33 -47.71
N PRO A 208 -46.86 20.48 -47.56
CA PRO A 208 -48.32 20.51 -47.39
C PRO A 208 -49.08 20.31 -48.71
N PRO A 209 -50.33 19.80 -48.66
CA PRO A 209 -51.14 19.61 -49.87
C PRO A 209 -51.78 20.92 -50.33
N ALA A 210 -51.85 21.10 -51.64
CA ALA A 210 -52.70 22.09 -52.31
C ALA A 210 -53.63 21.37 -53.30
N ALA A 211 -54.79 21.98 -53.51
CA ALA A 211 -55.97 21.54 -54.26
C ALA A 211 -55.72 21.00 -55.68
#